data_AF-A0A9W6QL21-F1
#
_entry.id   AF-A0A9W6QL21-F1
#
_cell.length_a   1.000
_cell.length_b   1.000
_cell.length_c   1.000
_cell.angle_alpha   90.00
_cell.angle_beta   90.00
_cell.angle_gamma   90.00
#
_symmetry.space_group_name_H-M   'P 1'
#
loop_
_entity.id
_entity.type
_entity.pdbx_description
1 polymer ?
#
loop_
_entity_poly.entity_id
_entity_poly.type
_entity_poly.pdbx_seq_one_letter_code
_entity_poly.pdbx_strand_id
1 'polypeptide(L)'
;MAEYQHLRELRRQIIDRSNSRFNFFLIVVSATVTSITAMLATNTGPNRLLSALPLAGGLFLLGVMMFTRLVEFRSVQDEYTTALNTIRSFLVQLYPPIGQYFLLPTVEEQISKSKQARTGRRRFTSHGLADSVALINGIVGGFTVGLAIANLHGALAWIPLTAGVAVFAISVLAQLQHARSAQKRSKTRLEVRLTSKGLL
;
A
#
# COMPACT_ATOMS: atom_id res chain seq x y z
N MET A 1 -10.35 30.93 4.41
CA MET A 1 -9.47 30.75 3.23
C MET A 1 -8.09 30.23 3.61
N ALA A 2 -7.39 30.82 4.60
CA ALA A 2 -6.06 30.36 5.06
C ALA A 2 -6.01 28.89 5.50
N GLU A 3 -6.99 28.44 6.29
CA GLU A 3 -7.06 27.05 6.77
C GLU A 3 -7.16 26.01 5.63
N TYR A 4 -7.92 26.33 4.57
CA TYR A 4 -8.07 25.45 3.42
C TYR A 4 -6.78 25.33 2.59
N GLN A 5 -6.04 26.44 2.45
CA GLN A 5 -4.73 26.43 1.81
C GLN A 5 -3.71 25.64 2.65
N HIS A 6 -3.73 25.82 3.97
CA HIS A 6 -2.88 25.07 4.88
C HIS A 6 -3.13 23.56 4.81
N LEU A 7 -4.40 23.12 4.84
CA LEU A 7 -4.77 21.70 4.69
C LEU A 7 -4.36 21.11 3.33
N ARG A 8 -4.47 21.87 2.23
CA ARG A 8 -4.02 21.41 0.91
C ARG A 8 -2.51 21.27 0.83
N GLU A 9 -1.78 22.20 1.41
CA GLU A 9 -0.32 22.17 1.45
C GLU A 9 0.18 21.00 2.30
N LEU A 10 -0.39 20.78 3.49
CA LEU A 10 -0.10 19.61 4.32
C LEU A 10 -0.37 18.31 3.56
N ARG A 11 -1.52 18.20 2.88
CA ARG A 11 -1.85 17.02 2.06
C ARG A 11 -0.84 16.80 0.93
N ARG A 12 -0.39 17.87 0.26
CA ARG A 12 0.58 17.80 -0.83
C ARG A 12 1.95 17.33 -0.32
N GLN A 13 2.46 17.93 0.75
CA GLN A 13 3.72 17.51 1.37
C GLN A 13 3.69 16.05 1.83
N ILE A 14 2.54 15.61 2.34
CA ILE A 14 2.26 14.23 2.71
C ILE A 14 2.38 13.33 1.45
N ILE A 15 1.68 13.65 0.35
CA ILE A 15 1.76 12.90 -0.93
C ILE A 15 3.19 12.83 -1.46
N ASP A 16 3.89 13.96 -1.51
CA ASP A 16 5.24 14.05 -2.06
C ASP A 16 6.24 13.23 -1.25
N ARG A 17 6.13 13.24 0.09
CA ARG A 17 6.94 12.36 0.97
C ARG A 17 6.67 10.87 0.70
N SER A 18 5.42 10.47 0.46
CA SER A 18 5.11 9.09 0.13
C SER A 18 5.68 8.67 -1.23
N ASN A 19 5.58 9.54 -2.23
CA ASN A 19 6.13 9.29 -3.57
C ASN A 19 7.65 9.19 -3.55
N SER A 20 8.34 10.10 -2.83
CA SER A 20 9.79 10.06 -2.69
C SER A 20 10.28 8.75 -2.07
N ARG A 21 9.61 8.28 -1.00
CA ARG A 21 9.92 7.00 -0.35
C ARG A 21 9.66 5.80 -1.27
N PHE A 22 8.59 5.85 -2.07
CA PHE A 22 8.30 4.83 -3.06
C PHE A 22 9.36 4.74 -4.15
N ASN A 23 9.77 5.88 -4.70
CA ASN A 23 10.84 5.92 -5.70
C ASN A 23 12.18 5.44 -5.14
N PHE A 24 12.52 5.84 -3.92
CA PHE A 24 13.74 5.36 -3.27
C PHE A 24 13.73 3.84 -3.10
N PHE A 25 12.60 3.26 -2.68
CA PHE A 25 12.46 1.81 -2.61
C PHE A 25 12.64 1.12 -3.96
N LEU A 26 12.04 1.65 -5.03
CA LEU A 26 12.22 1.09 -6.38
C LEU A 26 13.68 1.13 -6.84
N ILE A 27 14.41 2.19 -6.54
CA ILE A 27 15.85 2.30 -6.83
C ILE A 27 16.61 1.23 -6.05
N VAL A 28 16.36 1.09 -4.74
CA VAL A 28 17.03 0.10 -3.89
C VAL A 28 16.72 -1.33 -4.34
N VAL A 29 15.45 -1.64 -4.67
CA VAL A 29 15.05 -2.94 -5.21
C VAL A 29 15.76 -3.22 -6.52
N SER A 30 15.76 -2.26 -7.45
CA SER A 30 16.40 -2.43 -8.75
C SER A 30 17.92 -2.66 -8.61
N ALA A 31 18.59 -1.87 -7.76
CA ALA A 31 20.00 -2.04 -7.47
C ALA A 31 20.29 -3.41 -6.86
N THR A 32 19.51 -3.82 -5.85
CA THR A 32 19.71 -5.10 -5.17
C THR A 32 19.48 -6.29 -6.10
N VAL A 33 18.44 -6.26 -6.93
CA VAL A 33 18.18 -7.29 -7.95
C VAL A 33 19.32 -7.37 -8.96
N THR A 34 19.84 -6.21 -9.40
CA THR A 34 20.99 -6.16 -10.31
C THR A 34 22.24 -6.75 -9.64
N SER A 35 22.53 -6.39 -8.38
CA SER A 35 23.65 -6.93 -7.62
C SER A 35 23.53 -8.44 -7.40
N ILE A 36 22.36 -8.95 -7.03
CA ILE A 36 22.11 -10.39 -6.89
C ILE A 36 22.34 -11.08 -8.25
N THR A 37 21.80 -10.52 -9.33
CA THR A 37 21.97 -11.09 -10.68
C THR A 37 23.44 -11.14 -11.08
N ALA A 38 24.19 -10.07 -10.83
CA ALA A 38 25.62 -9.99 -11.11
C ALA A 38 26.43 -10.97 -10.25
N MET A 39 26.17 -11.04 -8.94
CA MET A 39 26.83 -11.98 -8.02
C MET A 39 26.57 -13.43 -8.39
N LEU A 40 25.32 -13.73 -8.79
CA LEU A 40 25.01 -15.03 -9.33
C LEU A 40 25.85 -15.21 -10.60
N ALA A 41 25.75 -14.35 -11.62
CA ALA A 41 26.47 -14.53 -12.88
C ALA A 41 27.99 -14.77 -12.76
N THR A 42 28.66 -14.11 -11.80
CA THR A 42 30.12 -14.23 -11.62
C THR A 42 30.56 -15.40 -10.74
N ASN A 43 29.70 -15.88 -9.84
CA ASN A 43 30.05 -16.96 -8.92
C ASN A 43 29.67 -18.32 -9.52
N THR A 44 30.67 -19.17 -9.80
CA THR A 44 30.50 -20.54 -10.29
C THR A 44 30.66 -21.60 -9.21
N GLY A 45 30.94 -21.20 -7.97
CA GLY A 45 31.14 -22.12 -6.85
C GLY A 45 29.83 -22.75 -6.33
N PRO A 46 29.92 -23.88 -5.61
CA PRO A 46 28.75 -24.59 -5.06
C PRO A 46 27.92 -23.74 -4.08
N ASN A 47 28.53 -22.72 -3.47
CA ASN A 47 27.88 -21.82 -2.49
C ASN A 47 27.33 -20.53 -3.11
N ARG A 48 27.20 -20.45 -4.45
CA ARG A 48 26.68 -19.27 -5.16
C ARG A 48 25.35 -18.79 -4.59
N LEU A 49 24.39 -19.69 -4.37
CA LEU A 49 23.07 -19.34 -3.83
C LEU A 49 23.17 -18.81 -2.39
N LEU A 50 24.02 -19.40 -1.55
CA LEU A 50 24.20 -18.98 -0.17
C LEU A 50 24.63 -17.51 -0.05
N SER A 51 25.47 -17.03 -0.99
CA SER A 51 25.93 -15.64 -1.03
C SER A 51 24.84 -14.61 -1.40
N ALA A 52 23.78 -15.02 -2.11
CA ALA A 52 22.68 -14.14 -2.51
C ALA A 52 21.58 -14.01 -1.42
N LEU A 53 21.55 -14.95 -0.48
CA LEU A 53 20.50 -15.06 0.53
C LEU A 53 20.41 -13.85 1.50
N PRO A 54 21.51 -13.27 2.00
CA PRO A 54 21.44 -12.12 2.91
C PRO A 54 20.87 -10.88 2.22
N LEU A 55 21.23 -10.67 0.94
CA LEU A 55 20.73 -9.55 0.14
C LEU A 55 19.23 -9.68 -0.12
N ALA A 56 18.78 -10.89 -0.50
CA ALA A 56 17.36 -11.17 -0.69
C ALA A 56 16.55 -11.01 0.61
N GLY A 57 17.08 -11.51 1.74
CA GLY A 57 16.46 -11.37 3.05
C GLY A 57 16.37 -9.92 3.53
N GLY A 58 17.46 -9.16 3.38
CA GLY A 58 17.48 -7.73 3.72
C GLY A 58 16.48 -6.92 2.89
N LEU A 59 16.38 -7.21 1.59
CA LEU A 59 15.42 -6.56 0.71
C LEU A 59 13.97 -6.84 1.11
N PHE A 60 13.68 -8.08 1.54
CA PHE A 60 12.36 -8.45 2.03
C PHE A 60 11.98 -7.69 3.30
N LEU A 61 12.88 -7.64 4.29
CA LEU A 61 12.64 -6.89 5.53
C LEU A 61 12.41 -5.40 5.26
N LEU A 62 13.20 -4.82 4.36
CA LEU A 62 13.04 -3.43 3.94
C LEU A 62 11.66 -3.22 3.27
N GLY A 63 11.24 -4.15 2.41
CA GLY A 63 9.90 -4.14 1.79
C GLY A 63 8.76 -4.19 2.80
N VAL A 64 8.87 -5.03 3.84
CA VAL A 64 7.89 -5.11 4.94
C VAL A 64 7.81 -3.78 5.71
N MET A 65 8.96 -3.18 6.04
CA MET A 65 9.01 -1.90 6.74
C MET A 65 8.40 -0.76 5.90
N MET A 66 8.59 -0.80 4.59
CA MET A 66 8.03 0.19 3.68
C MET A 66 6.52 0.01 3.51
N PHE A 67 6.03 -1.23 3.42
CA PHE A 67 4.61 -1.56 3.36
C PHE A 67 3.86 -1.06 4.61
N THR A 68 4.36 -1.35 5.81
CA THR A 68 3.73 -0.90 7.06
C THR A 68 3.60 0.63 7.13
N ARG A 69 4.67 1.35 6.77
CA ARG A 69 4.67 2.82 6.66
C ARG A 69 3.62 3.34 5.66
N LEU A 70 3.45 2.68 4.53
CA LEU A 70 2.47 3.10 3.52
C LEU A 70 1.02 2.83 3.93
N VAL A 71 0.78 1.76 4.70
CA VAL A 71 -0.54 1.47 5.28
C VAL A 71 -0.92 2.53 6.30
N GLU A 72 -0.01 2.89 7.21
CA GLU A 72 -0.21 3.99 8.16
C GLU A 72 -0.54 5.30 7.42
N PHE A 73 0.24 5.61 6.39
CA PHE A 73 0.03 6.80 5.57
C PHE A 73 -1.35 6.84 4.90
N ARG A 74 -1.82 5.70 4.39
CA ARG A 74 -3.16 5.59 3.77
C ARG A 74 -4.27 5.92 4.78
N SER A 75 -4.12 5.48 6.03
CA SER A 75 -5.10 5.77 7.08
C SER A 75 -5.24 7.28 7.36
N VAL A 76 -4.10 7.99 7.36
CA VAL A 76 -4.05 9.45 7.54
C VAL A 76 -4.63 10.16 6.32
N GLN A 77 -4.35 9.70 5.11
CA GLN A 77 -4.95 10.26 3.90
C GLN A 77 -6.47 10.12 3.85
N ASP A 78 -7.01 8.99 4.29
CA ASP A 78 -8.46 8.78 4.37
C ASP A 78 -9.11 9.78 5.34
N GLU A 79 -8.47 10.08 6.48
CA GLU A 79 -8.94 11.09 7.44
C GLU A 79 -8.97 12.49 6.83
N TYR A 80 -7.89 12.94 6.18
CA TYR A 80 -7.85 14.25 5.51
C TYR A 80 -8.87 14.36 4.37
N THR A 81 -9.06 13.28 3.60
CA THR A 81 -10.02 13.27 2.50
C THR A 81 -11.45 13.39 3.04
N THR A 82 -11.74 12.71 4.15
CA THR A 82 -13.03 12.80 4.83
C THR A 82 -13.29 14.20 5.38
N ALA A 83 -12.29 14.82 6.03
CA ALA A 83 -12.41 16.18 6.54
C ALA A 83 -12.69 17.20 5.42
N LEU A 84 -11.95 17.12 4.30
CA LEU A 84 -12.16 18.00 3.14
C LEU A 84 -13.55 17.84 2.54
N ASN A 85 -14.05 16.61 2.45
CA ASN A 85 -15.39 16.36 1.93
C ASN A 85 -16.45 16.89 2.89
N THR A 86 -16.24 16.79 4.21
CA THR A 86 -17.15 17.31 5.25
C THR A 86 -17.24 18.83 5.20
N ILE A 87 -16.12 19.52 4.98
CA ILE A 87 -16.13 20.98 4.76
C ILE A 87 -16.89 21.31 3.48
N ARG A 88 -16.70 20.52 2.41
CA ARG A 88 -17.45 20.69 1.16
C ARG A 88 -18.95 20.52 1.36
N SER A 89 -19.38 19.51 2.13
CA SER A 89 -20.81 19.30 2.43
C SER A 89 -21.39 20.46 3.21
N PHE A 90 -20.67 20.96 4.22
CA PHE A 90 -21.10 22.13 4.98
C PHE A 90 -21.25 23.38 4.09
N LEU A 91 -20.30 23.63 3.19
CA LEU A 91 -20.37 24.77 2.27
C LEU A 91 -21.54 24.68 1.29
N VAL A 92 -21.81 23.48 0.75
CA VAL A 92 -22.95 23.25 -0.15
C VAL A 92 -24.28 23.41 0.59
N GLN A 93 -24.37 22.99 1.86
CA GLN A 93 -25.57 23.21 2.69
C GLN A 93 -25.80 24.71 2.96
N LEU A 94 -24.73 25.47 3.18
CA LEU A 94 -24.84 26.91 3.44
C LEU A 94 -25.25 27.70 2.19
N TYR A 95 -24.84 27.27 1.00
CA TYR A 95 -25.20 27.93 -0.25
C TYR A 95 -25.41 26.88 -1.37
N PRO A 96 -26.65 26.39 -1.57
CA PRO A 96 -26.94 25.37 -2.58
C PRO A 96 -26.45 25.67 -4.01
N PRO A 97 -26.51 26.93 -4.51
CA PRO A 97 -26.10 27.25 -5.88
C PRO A 97 -24.60 27.03 -6.16
N ILE A 98 -23.72 26.97 -5.13
CA ILE A 98 -22.29 26.71 -5.39
C ILE A 98 -21.98 25.23 -5.61
N GLY A 99 -22.93 24.33 -5.32
CA GLY A 99 -22.76 22.88 -5.50
C GLY A 99 -22.32 22.49 -6.91
N GLN A 100 -22.83 23.17 -7.94
CA GLN A 100 -22.51 22.94 -9.35
C GLN A 100 -21.05 23.26 -9.73
N TYR A 101 -20.35 24.08 -8.93
CA TYR A 101 -18.95 24.43 -9.19
C TYR A 101 -17.97 23.45 -8.52
N PHE A 102 -18.44 22.57 -7.64
CA PHE A 102 -17.60 21.54 -7.05
C PHE A 102 -17.52 20.32 -7.96
N LEU A 103 -16.37 20.12 -8.60
CA LEU A 103 -16.08 18.96 -9.45
C LEU A 103 -15.96 17.63 -8.66
N LEU A 104 -15.76 17.67 -7.35
CA LEU A 104 -15.58 16.47 -6.52
C LEU A 104 -16.82 16.20 -5.66
N PRO A 105 -17.22 14.92 -5.50
CA PRO A 105 -18.43 14.54 -4.79
C PRO A 105 -18.41 14.97 -3.32
N THR A 106 -19.59 15.26 -2.80
CA THR A 106 -19.85 15.66 -1.41
C THR A 106 -19.92 14.42 -0.48
N VAL A 107 -19.82 14.56 0.85
CA VAL A 107 -19.86 13.41 1.80
C VAL A 107 -21.10 12.53 1.58
N GLU A 108 -22.29 13.12 1.50
CA GLU A 108 -23.53 12.38 1.27
C GLU A 108 -23.54 11.63 -0.07
N GLU A 109 -23.01 12.26 -1.13
CA GLU A 109 -22.92 11.64 -2.45
C GLU A 109 -21.89 10.49 -2.46
N GLN A 110 -20.81 10.61 -1.70
CA GLN A 110 -19.84 9.53 -1.48
C GLN A 110 -20.43 8.38 -0.65
N ILE A 111 -21.18 8.68 0.42
CA ILE A 111 -21.86 7.66 1.23
C ILE A 111 -22.85 6.89 0.35
N SER A 112 -23.65 7.60 -0.45
CA SER A 112 -24.59 7.02 -1.42
C SER A 112 -23.88 6.14 -2.46
N LYS A 113 -22.82 6.65 -3.11
CA LYS A 113 -21.98 5.87 -4.05
C LYS A 113 -21.31 4.65 -3.38
N SER A 114 -20.93 4.76 -2.11
CA SER A 114 -20.32 3.64 -1.36
C SER A 114 -21.33 2.56 -0.96
N LYS A 115 -22.58 2.94 -0.64
CA LYS A 115 -23.69 2.01 -0.40
C LYS A 115 -24.06 1.29 -1.70
N GLN A 116 -24.07 2.01 -2.83
CA GLN A 116 -24.34 1.43 -4.15
C GLN A 116 -23.20 0.52 -4.66
N ALA A 117 -21.94 0.83 -4.32
CA ALA A 117 -20.79 -0.05 -4.61
C ALA A 117 -20.75 -1.33 -3.74
N ARG A 118 -21.47 -1.37 -2.60
CA ARG A 118 -21.63 -2.60 -1.77
C ARG A 118 -22.59 -3.60 -2.40
N THR A 119 -23.54 -3.17 -3.21
CA THR A 119 -24.58 -4.03 -3.83
C THR A 119 -24.24 -4.44 -5.26
N GLY A 120 -23.40 -3.69 -5.97
CA GLY A 120 -22.98 -4.02 -7.34
C GLY A 120 -21.47 -3.99 -7.50
N ARG A 121 -20.86 -5.19 -7.57
CA ARG A 121 -19.50 -5.45 -8.10
C ARG A 121 -18.39 -4.66 -7.39
N ARG A 122 -17.67 -5.33 -6.47
CA ARG A 122 -16.41 -4.85 -5.84
C ARG A 122 -15.50 -4.22 -6.91
N ARG A 123 -15.57 -2.91 -7.09
CA ARG A 123 -14.68 -2.18 -7.99
C ARG A 123 -13.32 -2.14 -7.28
N PHE A 124 -12.40 -2.96 -7.77
CA PHE A 124 -10.97 -2.96 -7.48
C PHE A 124 -10.29 -1.66 -7.99
N THR A 125 -10.83 -0.48 -7.66
CA THR A 125 -10.44 0.78 -8.31
C THR A 125 -9.60 1.69 -7.43
N SER A 126 -8.94 1.16 -6.41
CA SER A 126 -7.93 1.94 -5.69
C SER A 126 -6.72 1.06 -5.45
N HIS A 127 -6.03 0.73 -6.56
CA HIS A 127 -4.65 0.28 -6.56
C HIS A 127 -3.80 1.44 -6.04
N GLY A 128 -3.66 1.53 -4.72
CA GLY A 128 -2.82 2.55 -4.09
C GLY A 128 -1.36 2.17 -4.20
N LEU A 129 -0.45 3.13 -3.99
CA LEU A 129 0.99 2.86 -3.86
C LEU A 129 1.28 1.69 -2.90
N ALA A 130 0.45 1.51 -1.87
CA ALA A 130 0.58 0.42 -0.89
C ALA A 130 0.34 -0.96 -1.50
N ASP A 131 -0.56 -1.07 -2.49
CA ASP A 131 -0.83 -2.33 -3.19
C ASP A 131 0.33 -2.68 -4.13
N SER A 132 0.93 -1.68 -4.79
CA SER A 132 2.15 -1.88 -5.61
C SER A 132 3.33 -2.33 -4.77
N VAL A 133 3.55 -1.73 -3.59
CA VAL A 133 4.60 -2.17 -2.65
C VAL A 133 4.32 -3.57 -2.14
N ALA A 134 3.06 -3.93 -1.87
CA ALA A 134 2.71 -5.27 -1.44
C ALA A 134 3.06 -6.33 -2.50
N LEU A 135 2.78 -6.04 -3.77
CA LEU A 135 3.16 -6.92 -4.88
C LEU A 135 4.67 -7.11 -4.97
N ILE A 136 5.44 -6.01 -4.95
CA ILE A 136 6.90 -6.06 -5.01
C ILE A 136 7.45 -6.86 -3.83
N ASN A 137 6.92 -6.62 -2.62
CA ASN A 137 7.37 -7.33 -1.43
C ASN A 137 7.03 -8.83 -1.48
N GLY A 138 5.89 -9.19 -2.06
CA GLY A 138 5.56 -10.56 -2.40
C GLY A 138 6.64 -11.20 -3.27
N ILE A 139 7.02 -10.55 -4.38
CA ILE A 139 8.02 -11.08 -5.34
C ILE A 139 9.33 -11.33 -4.62
N VAL A 140 9.80 -10.35 -3.86
CA VAL A 140 11.05 -10.45 -3.09
C VAL A 140 10.96 -11.56 -2.05
N GLY A 141 9.87 -11.66 -1.30
CA GLY A 141 9.69 -12.70 -0.27
C GLY A 141 9.68 -14.12 -0.84
N GLY A 142 8.96 -14.32 -1.95
CA GLY A 142 8.95 -15.60 -2.64
C GLY A 142 10.32 -15.99 -3.19
N PHE A 143 11.05 -15.03 -3.75
CA PHE A 143 12.43 -15.23 -4.18
C PHE A 143 13.34 -15.63 -3.02
N THR A 144 13.30 -14.90 -1.90
CA THR A 144 14.12 -15.20 -0.71
C THR A 144 13.87 -16.60 -0.16
N VAL A 145 12.60 -17.01 -0.02
CA VAL A 145 12.26 -18.35 0.50
C VAL A 145 12.63 -19.45 -0.48
N GLY A 146 12.38 -19.24 -1.78
CA GLY A 146 12.82 -20.20 -2.80
C GLY A 146 14.33 -20.38 -2.77
N LEU A 147 15.08 -19.30 -2.59
CA LEU A 147 16.54 -19.32 -2.48
C LEU A 147 17.00 -20.02 -1.19
N ALA A 148 16.33 -19.78 -0.06
CA ALA A 148 16.64 -20.47 1.21
C ALA A 148 16.47 -21.99 1.09
N ILE A 149 15.36 -22.44 0.48
CA ILE A 149 15.05 -23.86 0.32
C ILE A 149 15.97 -24.52 -0.71
N ALA A 150 16.37 -23.79 -1.75
CA ALA A 150 17.32 -24.29 -2.74
C ALA A 150 18.73 -24.55 -2.17
N ASN A 151 19.07 -23.97 -1.01
CA ASN A 151 20.33 -24.25 -0.30
C ASN A 151 20.25 -25.49 0.62
N LEU A 152 19.09 -26.12 0.76
CA LEU A 152 18.95 -27.37 1.53
C LEU A 152 19.41 -28.55 0.67
N HIS A 153 20.38 -29.32 1.18
CA HIS A 153 20.91 -30.50 0.49
C HIS A 153 19.79 -31.53 0.23
N GLY A 154 19.66 -31.97 -1.03
CA GLY A 154 18.70 -33.01 -1.44
C GLY A 154 17.31 -32.52 -1.87
N ALA A 155 17.07 -31.21 -1.92
CA ALA A 155 15.80 -30.67 -2.42
C ALA A 155 15.66 -30.88 -3.94
N LEU A 156 14.58 -31.55 -4.38
CA LEU A 156 14.20 -31.56 -5.80
C LEU A 156 13.90 -30.12 -6.25
N ALA A 157 14.34 -29.76 -7.46
CA ALA A 157 14.25 -28.40 -8.00
C ALA A 157 12.84 -27.76 -7.97
N TRP A 158 11.79 -28.58 -7.93
CA TRP A 158 10.39 -28.15 -7.86
C TRP A 158 9.97 -27.65 -6.46
N ILE A 159 10.64 -28.11 -5.40
CA ILE A 159 10.34 -27.76 -3.99
C ILE A 159 10.63 -26.27 -3.70
N PRO A 160 11.83 -25.71 -4.00
CA PRO A 160 12.09 -24.29 -3.78
C PRO A 160 11.20 -23.39 -4.63
N LEU A 161 10.88 -23.81 -5.87
CA LEU A 161 9.99 -23.05 -6.75
C LEU A 161 8.58 -22.95 -6.18
N THR A 162 7.97 -24.07 -5.80
CA THR A 162 6.60 -24.13 -5.26
C THR A 162 6.50 -23.43 -3.91
N ALA A 163 7.49 -23.60 -3.03
CA ALA A 163 7.53 -22.92 -1.75
C ALA A 163 7.71 -21.39 -1.89
N GLY A 164 8.56 -20.94 -2.82
CA GLY A 164 8.70 -19.52 -3.14
C GLY A 164 7.39 -18.91 -3.66
N VAL A 165 6.70 -19.60 -4.58
CA VAL A 165 5.40 -19.16 -5.10
C VAL A 165 4.32 -19.16 -4.00
N ALA A 166 4.33 -20.14 -3.09
CA ALA A 166 3.40 -20.18 -1.97
C ALA A 166 3.63 -19.02 -1.00
N VAL A 167 4.88 -18.71 -0.63
CA VAL A 167 5.18 -17.58 0.25
C VAL A 167 4.91 -16.23 -0.41
N PHE A 168 5.15 -16.12 -1.72
CA PHE A 168 4.70 -14.97 -2.52
C PHE A 168 3.19 -14.78 -2.34
N ALA A 169 2.40 -15.82 -2.62
CA ALA A 169 0.94 -15.75 -2.57
C ALA A 169 0.44 -15.44 -1.15
N ILE A 170 0.99 -16.09 -0.13
CA ILE A 170 0.63 -15.85 1.28
C ILE A 170 0.99 -14.43 1.70
N SER A 171 2.17 -13.93 1.35
CA SER A 171 2.61 -12.57 1.71
C SER A 171 1.74 -11.50 1.05
N VAL A 172 1.42 -11.66 -0.24
CA VAL A 172 0.52 -10.76 -0.97
C VAL A 172 -0.88 -10.81 -0.36
N LEU A 173 -1.42 -12.00 -0.11
CA LEU A 173 -2.75 -12.16 0.48
C LEU A 173 -2.83 -11.59 1.90
N ALA A 174 -1.82 -11.85 2.74
CA ALA A 174 -1.74 -11.32 4.10
C ALA A 174 -1.68 -9.79 4.09
N GLN A 175 -0.86 -9.19 3.23
CA GLN A 175 -0.73 -7.74 3.09
C GLN A 175 -2.01 -7.10 2.56
N LEU A 176 -2.66 -7.70 1.56
CA LEU A 176 -3.95 -7.24 1.06
C LEU A 176 -5.06 -7.36 2.13
N GLN A 177 -5.06 -8.44 2.92
CA GLN A 177 -6.00 -8.59 4.02
C GLN A 177 -5.74 -7.59 5.14
N HIS A 178 -4.48 -7.30 5.44
CA HIS A 178 -4.09 -6.30 6.44
C HIS A 178 -4.49 -4.89 6.00
N ALA A 179 -4.23 -4.53 4.74
CA ALA A 179 -4.66 -3.26 4.15
C ALA A 179 -6.19 -3.12 4.19
N ARG A 180 -6.94 -4.18 3.84
CA ARG A 180 -8.40 -4.20 3.92
C ARG A 180 -8.92 -4.09 5.35
N SER A 181 -8.24 -4.71 6.31
CA SER A 181 -8.63 -4.68 7.72
C SER A 181 -8.33 -3.33 8.36
N ALA A 182 -7.20 -2.71 8.01
CA ALA A 182 -6.86 -1.35 8.41
C ALA A 182 -7.89 -0.33 7.85
N GLN A 183 -8.31 -0.48 6.60
CA GLN A 183 -9.37 0.36 6.01
C GLN A 183 -10.70 0.26 6.77
N LYS A 184 -11.10 -0.95 7.20
CA LYS A 184 -12.31 -1.11 8.01
C LYS A 184 -12.20 -0.36 9.34
N ARG A 185 -11.07 -0.46 10.02
CA ARG A 185 -10.84 0.22 11.31
C ARG A 185 -10.85 1.75 11.19
N SER A 186 -10.26 2.29 10.13
CA SER A 186 -10.30 3.74 9.87
C SER A 186 -11.72 4.24 9.59
N LYS A 187 -12.52 3.50 8.82
CA LYS A 187 -13.93 3.84 8.58
C LYS A 187 -14.74 3.88 9.87
N THR A 188 -14.60 2.88 10.73
CA THR A 188 -15.31 2.83 12.02
C THR A 188 -14.90 3.98 12.94
N ARG A 189 -13.60 4.35 12.99
CA ARG A 189 -13.15 5.52 13.78
C ARG A 189 -13.71 6.83 13.23
N LEU A 190 -13.79 6.98 11.91
CA LEU A 190 -14.33 8.17 11.27
C LEU A 190 -15.84 8.29 11.49
N GLU A 191 -16.60 7.21 11.36
CA GLU A 191 -18.03 7.17 11.66
C GLU A 191 -18.29 7.59 13.13
N VAL A 192 -17.57 7.01 14.09
CA VAL A 192 -17.69 7.38 15.52
C VAL A 192 -17.37 8.86 15.74
N ARG A 193 -16.32 9.40 15.13
CA ARG A 193 -15.95 10.82 15.27
C ARG A 193 -16.98 11.75 14.64
N LEU A 194 -17.52 11.41 13.47
CA LEU A 194 -18.52 12.22 12.79
C LEU A 194 -19.85 12.23 13.54
N THR A 195 -20.30 11.08 14.07
CA THR A 195 -21.49 10.98 14.92
C THR A 195 -21.31 11.76 16.23
N SER A 196 -20.13 11.69 16.86
CA SER A 196 -19.85 12.45 18.10
C SER A 196 -19.89 13.97 17.91
N LYS A 197 -19.71 14.46 16.67
CA LYS A 197 -19.76 15.88 16.31
C LYS A 197 -21.10 16.32 15.72
N GLY A 198 -22.09 15.43 15.60
CA GLY A 198 -23.41 15.74 15.02
C GLY A 198 -23.37 16.09 13.53
N LEU A 199 -22.37 15.59 12.79
CA LEU A 199 -22.20 15.85 11.34
C LEU A 199 -22.75 14.72 10.45
N LEU A 200 -23.27 13.67 11.08
CA LEU A 200 -24.04 12.55 10.51
C LEU A 200 -25.31 12.39 11.36
#